data_AF-A0ABD7S5B0-F1
#
_entry.id   AF-A0ABD7S5B0-F1
#
_cell.length_a   1.000
_cell.length_b   1.000
_cell.length_c   1.000
_cell.angle_alpha   90.00
_cell.angle_beta   90.00
_cell.angle_gamma   90.00
#
_symmetry.space_group_name_H-M   'P 1'
#
loop_
_entity.id
_entity.type
_entity.pdbx_description
1 polymer ?
#
loop_
_entity_poly.entity_id
_entity_poly.type
_entity_poly.pdbx_seq_one_letter_code
_entity_poly.pdbx_strand_id
1 'polypeptide(L)'
;SVAAGNDLLSQGTQIVGTGNVVLAAGNDLTLETAQSTHSEAHDKQTVKSGLMGSGGIGFTIGKQTVKTEADTTAVSHTGTTVGSLEGNVTLVAGNTLAITGSDVMALQGDITAKAKDIAITEVHDTSDSTQKTAFKQGGLTVSLSSAALNLAQAAVSSAEAGKKAEGDTRMQALAGASAAYSAYGAGQAASSVVNADTAKDAAQGAGLKIAVTVGGSQSESETKQRSATSKGSTLQAGGNVNLIATGGGEDSNILVHGSDIKAGNNLLLAADNNITLEAAQDTFEQHSTSKSKSAAVGVAITYGADGFAAGVTASASGSRGKADGMDVTQRNSHLSAGNTASLISGNDTTLKGAVLSANTVLADIGGNLNIESLQDTSTYASKDKAVGGSVTFGIGFSASASYSSNKVNGDFASVTEQSGIQAGDGGFNLRVGGNTDLKGGVIASTQAAVDAGVNRLQTGTLTVSDITNTNNYKATGISLSGGYAAGGSDGKDGAKTQTPPTTNQGSSWSWQNQGSGAQGASAGYSSKSGSETSLTTSGISSGTLVITDQAGQQAKTGQSVSDVLA
;
A
#
# COMPACT_ATOMS: atom_id res chain seq x y z
N SER A 1 32.82 -30.12 2.79
CA SER A 1 31.58 -30.67 3.37
C SER A 1 31.49 -30.26 4.82
N VAL A 2 30.28 -30.04 5.33
CA VAL A 2 29.97 -29.84 6.75
C VAL A 2 29.00 -30.94 7.14
N ALA A 3 29.29 -31.68 8.20
CA ALA A 3 28.47 -32.80 8.63
C ALA A 3 28.29 -32.78 10.15
N ALA A 4 27.07 -33.01 10.62
CA ALA A 4 26.73 -33.17 12.03
C ALA A 4 26.07 -34.53 12.27
N GLY A 5 26.42 -35.19 13.38
CA GLY A 5 25.84 -36.49 13.76
C GLY A 5 24.37 -36.42 14.17
N ASN A 6 23.93 -35.25 14.65
CA ASN A 6 22.53 -34.93 14.96
C ASN A 6 22.11 -33.73 14.09
N ASP A 7 22.00 -32.54 14.68
CA ASP A 7 21.46 -31.35 14.02
C ASP A 7 22.57 -30.43 13.49
N LEU A 8 22.31 -29.74 12.39
CA LEU A 8 23.18 -28.71 11.82
C LEU A 8 22.38 -27.41 11.68
N LEU A 9 22.70 -26.41 12.51
CA LEU A 9 22.15 -25.07 12.43
C LEU A 9 23.16 -24.10 11.83
N SER A 10 22.71 -23.32 10.84
CA SER A 10 23.47 -22.26 10.19
C SER A 10 22.66 -20.97 10.27
N GLN A 11 23.21 -19.90 10.87
CA GLN A 11 22.47 -18.66 11.12
C GLN A 11 23.24 -17.44 10.59
N GLY A 12 22.72 -16.78 9.55
CA GLY A 12 23.36 -15.61 8.95
C GLY A 12 24.78 -15.83 8.43
N THR A 13 25.12 -17.07 8.04
CA THR A 13 26.48 -17.49 7.67
C THR A 13 26.67 -17.58 6.16
N GLN A 14 27.92 -17.48 5.68
CA GLN A 14 28.26 -17.76 4.27
C GLN A 14 29.10 -19.04 4.17
N ILE A 15 28.59 -20.05 3.47
CA ILE A 15 29.24 -21.34 3.22
C ILE A 15 29.39 -21.51 1.71
N VAL A 16 30.53 -21.11 1.15
CA VAL A 16 30.76 -21.08 -0.31
C VAL A 16 31.98 -21.91 -0.70
N GLY A 17 31.87 -22.68 -1.78
CA GLY A 17 32.96 -23.46 -2.38
C GLY A 17 33.08 -23.26 -3.89
N THR A 18 34.27 -23.51 -4.44
CA THR A 18 34.45 -23.56 -5.91
C THR A 18 33.86 -24.86 -6.48
N GLY A 19 34.17 -26.00 -5.85
CA GLY A 19 33.58 -27.30 -6.17
C GLY A 19 32.38 -27.65 -5.28
N ASN A 20 32.06 -28.94 -5.19
CA ASN A 20 30.87 -29.42 -4.48
C ASN A 20 30.81 -28.97 -3.01
N VAL A 21 29.66 -28.44 -2.62
CA VAL A 21 29.32 -28.11 -1.23
C VAL A 21 28.28 -29.12 -0.73
N VAL A 22 28.56 -29.73 0.41
CA VAL A 22 27.67 -30.73 1.04
C VAL A 22 27.45 -30.33 2.49
N LEU A 23 26.19 -30.16 2.89
CA LEU A 23 25.76 -30.03 4.28
C LEU A 23 24.91 -31.25 4.62
N ALA A 24 25.28 -31.96 5.69
CA ALA A 24 24.60 -33.16 6.13
C ALA A 24 24.33 -33.14 7.64
N ALA A 25 23.10 -33.49 8.02
CA ALA A 25 22.68 -33.65 9.41
C ALA A 25 22.07 -35.05 9.59
N GLY A 26 22.36 -35.71 10.72
CA GLY A 26 21.73 -36.98 11.08
C GLY A 26 20.24 -36.85 11.40
N ASN A 27 19.83 -35.69 11.89
CA ASN A 27 18.44 -35.33 12.18
C ASN A 27 18.03 -34.11 11.34
N ASP A 28 18.20 -32.89 11.87
CA ASP A 28 17.68 -31.68 11.24
C ASP A 28 18.79 -30.79 10.67
N LEU A 29 18.56 -30.25 9.47
CA LEU A 29 19.42 -29.26 8.83
C LEU A 29 18.64 -27.95 8.70
N THR A 30 19.09 -26.92 9.41
CA THR A 30 18.41 -25.62 9.47
C THR A 30 19.33 -24.51 8.96
N LEU A 31 18.90 -23.83 7.91
CA LEU A 31 19.50 -22.61 7.38
C LEU A 31 18.58 -21.43 7.70
N GLU A 32 18.99 -20.60 8.65
CA GLU A 32 18.18 -19.52 9.19
C GLU A 32 18.90 -18.18 9.14
N THR A 33 18.17 -17.14 9.56
CA THR A 33 18.63 -15.76 9.52
C THR A 33 19.19 -15.31 10.88
N ALA A 34 20.20 -14.45 10.83
CA ALA A 34 20.63 -13.65 11.97
C ALA A 34 19.77 -12.39 12.04
N GLN A 35 19.13 -12.19 13.18
CA GLN A 35 18.26 -11.04 13.44
C GLN A 35 19.09 -9.83 13.93
N SER A 36 18.78 -8.66 13.39
CA SER A 36 19.29 -7.37 13.86
C SER A 36 18.12 -6.47 14.27
N THR A 37 18.24 -5.80 15.40
CA THR A 37 17.24 -4.83 15.87
C THR A 37 17.87 -3.46 15.98
N HIS A 38 17.22 -2.47 15.38
CA HIS A 38 17.60 -1.07 15.46
C HIS A 38 16.46 -0.28 16.08
N SER A 39 16.76 0.46 17.15
CA SER A 39 15.80 1.36 17.79
C SER A 39 16.38 2.75 17.87
N GLU A 40 15.60 3.74 17.43
CA GLU A 40 15.90 5.15 17.51
C GLU A 40 14.74 5.87 18.21
N ALA A 41 15.09 6.78 19.12
CA ALA A 41 14.14 7.65 19.80
C ALA A 41 14.66 9.07 19.73
N HIS A 42 13.83 9.98 19.23
CA HIS A 42 14.15 11.39 19.09
C HIS A 42 13.08 12.25 19.75
N ASP A 43 13.45 12.94 20.82
CA ASP A 43 12.63 13.97 21.47
C ASP A 43 13.26 15.35 21.24
N LYS A 44 12.50 16.26 20.63
CA LYS A 44 12.89 17.65 20.46
C LYS A 44 11.80 18.56 20.95
N GLN A 45 12.14 19.37 21.94
CA GLN A 45 11.30 20.46 22.43
C GLN A 45 11.93 21.81 22.12
N THR A 46 11.24 22.63 21.34
CA THR A 46 11.64 24.02 21.07
C THR A 46 10.69 24.96 21.80
N VAL A 47 11.23 25.81 22.65
CA VAL A 47 10.48 26.89 23.32
C VAL A 47 10.98 28.22 22.77
N LYS A 48 10.05 29.02 22.26
CA LYS A 48 10.31 30.40 21.85
C LYS A 48 9.48 31.33 22.73
N SER A 49 10.04 32.48 23.06
CA SER A 49 9.38 33.49 23.89
C SER A 49 9.77 34.89 23.44
N GLY A 50 8.88 35.85 23.65
CA GLY A 50 9.08 37.23 23.20
C GLY A 50 8.38 37.51 21.88
N LEU A 51 8.97 38.37 21.05
CA LEU A 51 8.42 38.80 19.77
C LEU A 51 8.67 37.72 18.69
N MET A 52 7.59 37.22 18.09
CA MET A 52 7.59 36.16 17.08
C MET A 52 6.83 36.61 15.84
N GLY A 53 7.28 36.20 14.65
CA GLY A 53 6.53 36.46 13.41
C GLY A 53 5.29 35.57 13.30
N SER A 54 4.15 36.13 12.89
CA SER A 54 2.88 35.39 12.79
C SER A 54 2.62 34.77 11.40
N GLY A 55 3.65 34.67 10.54
CA GLY A 55 3.52 34.11 9.19
C GLY A 55 2.97 35.07 8.11
N GLY A 56 3.06 36.38 8.34
CA GLY A 56 2.59 37.45 7.43
C GLY A 56 2.94 38.84 7.97
N ILE A 57 2.17 39.88 7.61
CA ILE A 57 2.30 41.23 8.20
C ILE A 57 1.68 41.22 9.61
N GLY A 58 2.42 40.72 10.59
CA GLY A 58 1.95 40.61 11.97
C GLY A 58 2.99 39.99 12.91
N PHE A 59 2.80 40.21 14.20
CA PHE A 59 3.68 39.69 15.26
C PHE A 59 2.87 39.15 16.43
N THR A 60 3.38 38.09 17.05
CA THR A 60 2.89 37.56 18.32
C THR A 60 3.93 37.81 19.40
N ILE A 61 3.55 38.49 20.47
CA ILE A 61 4.33 38.56 21.70
C ILE A 61 3.78 37.50 22.64
N GLY A 62 4.55 36.45 22.91
CA GLY A 62 4.04 35.34 23.69
C GLY A 62 5.04 34.22 23.90
N LYS A 63 4.51 33.05 24.23
CA LYS A 63 5.26 31.80 24.37
C LYS A 63 4.72 30.77 23.40
N GLN A 64 5.63 30.11 22.69
CA GLN A 64 5.33 28.99 21.81
C GLN A 64 6.21 27.81 22.20
N THR A 65 5.59 26.64 22.33
CA THR A 65 6.26 25.36 22.54
C THR A 65 5.87 24.43 21.40
N VAL A 66 6.88 23.87 20.73
CA VAL A 66 6.74 22.77 19.78
C VAL A 66 7.50 21.58 20.35
N LYS A 67 6.81 20.46 20.56
CA LYS A 67 7.42 19.19 20.94
C LYS A 67 7.21 18.19 19.81
N THR A 68 8.28 17.56 19.36
CA THR A 68 8.25 16.48 18.36
C THR A 68 8.95 15.28 18.95
N GLU A 69 8.22 14.17 19.04
CA GLU A 69 8.71 12.86 19.44
C GLU A 69 8.63 11.95 18.21
N ALA A 70 9.68 11.20 17.95
CA ALA A 70 9.71 10.20 16.89
C ALA A 70 10.45 8.97 17.43
N ASP A 71 9.74 7.86 17.52
CA ASP A 71 10.27 6.57 17.94
C ASP A 71 10.18 5.62 16.76
N THR A 72 11.24 4.90 16.46
CA THR A 72 11.24 3.87 15.41
C THR A 72 12.00 2.65 15.90
N THR A 73 11.42 1.47 15.72
CA THR A 73 12.08 0.19 15.95
C THR A 73 11.93 -0.64 14.69
N ALA A 74 13.05 -1.08 14.14
CA ALA A 74 13.11 -1.94 12.98
C ALA A 74 13.82 -3.24 13.32
N VAL A 75 13.27 -4.36 12.85
CA VAL A 75 13.89 -5.67 12.88
C VAL A 75 14.22 -6.07 11.45
N SER A 76 15.47 -6.43 11.20
CA SER A 76 15.92 -6.95 9.91
C SER A 76 16.61 -8.30 10.06
N HIS A 77 16.54 -9.11 9.00
CA HIS A 77 17.09 -10.45 8.98
C HIS A 77 18.16 -10.61 7.90
N THR A 78 19.32 -11.15 8.29
CA THR A 78 20.41 -11.52 7.38
C THR A 78 20.44 -13.03 7.22
N GLY A 79 20.17 -13.52 6.01
CA GLY A 79 20.04 -14.95 5.72
C GLY A 79 21.37 -15.69 5.70
N THR A 80 21.29 -17.01 5.82
CA THR A 80 22.42 -17.89 5.49
C THR A 80 22.56 -18.01 3.97
N THR A 81 23.78 -18.03 3.47
CA THR A 81 24.08 -18.30 2.06
C THR A 81 24.92 -19.58 1.95
N VAL A 82 24.41 -20.58 1.23
CA VAL A 82 25.15 -21.81 0.89
C VAL A 82 25.34 -21.84 -0.62
N GLY A 83 26.57 -21.97 -1.11
CA GLY A 83 26.75 -21.97 -2.55
C GLY A 83 27.99 -22.62 -3.14
N SER A 84 27.87 -22.97 -4.41
CA SER A 84 28.94 -23.53 -5.24
C SER A 84 29.05 -22.80 -6.57
N LEU A 85 30.28 -22.50 -6.99
CA LEU A 85 30.55 -21.77 -8.23
C LEU A 85 30.57 -22.68 -9.47
N GLU A 86 31.23 -23.84 -9.37
CA GLU A 86 31.45 -24.78 -10.48
C GLU A 86 30.87 -26.18 -10.20
N GLY A 87 30.63 -26.51 -8.93
CA GLY A 87 30.07 -27.81 -8.51
C GLY A 87 28.62 -27.73 -8.04
N ASN A 88 28.18 -28.81 -7.41
CA ASN A 88 26.83 -28.97 -6.89
C ASN A 88 26.70 -28.52 -5.44
N VAL A 89 25.47 -28.21 -5.02
CA VAL A 89 25.11 -28.10 -3.59
C VAL A 89 24.24 -29.29 -3.20
N THR A 90 24.62 -30.01 -2.17
CA THR A 90 23.85 -31.13 -1.62
C THR A 90 23.50 -30.87 -0.16
N LEU A 91 22.21 -30.89 0.15
CA LEU A 91 21.66 -30.71 1.49
C LEU A 91 20.98 -32.02 1.91
N VAL A 92 21.41 -32.61 3.02
CA VAL A 92 20.85 -33.87 3.52
C VAL A 92 20.48 -33.73 4.98
N ALA A 93 19.24 -34.06 5.31
CA ALA A 93 18.75 -34.19 6.67
C ALA A 93 18.12 -35.58 6.86
N GLY A 94 18.23 -36.16 8.06
CA GLY A 94 17.56 -37.42 8.39
C GLY A 94 16.07 -37.25 8.68
N ASN A 95 15.67 -36.07 9.14
CA ASN A 95 14.29 -35.70 9.44
C ASN A 95 13.89 -34.45 8.64
N THR A 96 14.18 -33.24 9.13
CA THR A 96 13.72 -32.00 8.51
C THR A 96 14.85 -31.17 7.92
N LEU A 97 14.65 -30.67 6.70
CA LEU A 97 15.44 -29.60 6.11
C LEU A 97 14.62 -28.31 6.13
N ALA A 98 15.06 -27.31 6.88
CA ALA A 98 14.43 -25.99 6.94
C ALA A 98 15.36 -24.92 6.37
N ILE A 99 14.86 -24.11 5.43
CA ILE A 99 15.55 -22.98 4.82
C ILE A 99 14.66 -21.76 4.98
N THR A 100 15.05 -20.82 5.83
CA THR A 100 14.23 -19.66 6.21
C THR A 100 14.97 -18.37 5.89
N GLY A 101 14.38 -17.53 5.02
CA GLY A 101 14.96 -16.26 4.56
C GLY A 101 16.41 -16.34 4.09
N SER A 102 16.79 -17.47 3.47
CA SER A 102 18.17 -17.86 3.18
C SER A 102 18.36 -18.28 1.71
N ASP A 103 19.60 -18.23 1.23
CA ASP A 103 19.95 -18.45 -0.16
C ASP A 103 20.78 -19.72 -0.36
N VAL A 104 20.41 -20.55 -1.34
CA VAL A 104 21.16 -21.73 -1.76
C VAL A 104 21.42 -21.66 -3.26
N MET A 105 22.70 -21.68 -3.66
CA MET A 105 23.08 -21.39 -5.04
C MET A 105 24.09 -22.38 -5.63
N ALA A 106 23.83 -22.93 -6.81
CA ALA A 106 24.79 -23.71 -7.59
C ALA A 106 24.91 -23.11 -9.00
N LEU A 107 25.84 -22.19 -9.22
CA LEU A 107 25.83 -21.35 -10.44
C LEU A 107 25.96 -22.14 -11.74
N GLN A 108 26.77 -23.19 -11.76
CA GLN A 108 27.00 -24.07 -12.92
C GLN A 108 26.61 -25.53 -12.66
N GLY A 109 26.10 -25.83 -11.47
CA GLY A 109 25.79 -27.19 -11.03
C GLY A 109 24.34 -27.35 -10.61
N ASP A 110 24.10 -28.46 -9.92
CA ASP A 110 22.79 -28.85 -9.41
C ASP A 110 22.65 -28.52 -7.92
N ILE A 111 21.41 -28.28 -7.50
CA ILE A 111 21.01 -28.31 -6.08
C ILE A 111 20.24 -29.62 -5.86
N THR A 112 20.64 -30.39 -4.85
CA THR A 112 19.88 -31.56 -4.39
C THR A 112 19.65 -31.47 -2.89
N ALA A 113 18.39 -31.49 -2.50
CA ALA A 113 17.94 -31.48 -1.13
C ALA A 113 17.17 -32.77 -0.84
N LYS A 114 17.58 -33.50 0.20
CA LYS A 114 16.93 -34.74 0.63
C LYS A 114 16.68 -34.73 2.13
N ALA A 115 15.43 -34.96 2.51
CA ALA A 115 14.99 -35.07 3.89
C ALA A 115 13.75 -35.97 3.97
N LYS A 116 13.22 -36.22 5.17
CA LYS A 116 11.83 -36.69 5.27
C LYS A 116 10.90 -35.54 4.95
N ASP A 117 11.14 -34.36 5.53
CA ASP A 117 10.34 -33.15 5.37
C ASP A 117 11.22 -31.97 4.93
N ILE A 118 10.73 -31.16 3.99
CA ILE A 118 11.45 -30.00 3.45
C ILE A 118 10.57 -28.75 3.58
N ALA A 119 11.07 -27.72 4.26
CA ALA A 119 10.44 -26.42 4.37
C ALA A 119 11.36 -25.32 3.84
N ILE A 120 10.87 -24.55 2.87
CA ILE A 120 11.56 -23.39 2.28
C ILE A 120 10.65 -22.19 2.48
N THR A 121 10.97 -21.34 3.44
CA THR A 121 10.07 -20.29 3.92
C THR A 121 10.75 -18.93 3.97
N GLU A 122 9.93 -17.92 4.14
CA GLU A 122 10.31 -16.54 4.39
C GLU A 122 10.56 -16.25 5.88
N VAL A 123 11.09 -15.06 6.14
CA VAL A 123 11.06 -14.38 7.44
C VAL A 123 10.55 -12.95 7.25
N HIS A 124 10.01 -12.30 8.28
CA HIS A 124 9.49 -10.93 8.17
C HIS A 124 10.42 -9.90 8.78
N ASP A 125 10.86 -8.95 7.97
CA ASP A 125 11.44 -7.70 8.46
C ASP A 125 10.30 -6.78 8.92
N THR A 126 10.44 -6.20 10.12
CA THR A 126 9.39 -5.37 10.71
C THR A 126 9.86 -3.95 10.97
N SER A 127 8.93 -3.00 10.91
CA SER A 127 9.16 -1.61 11.30
C SER A 127 7.96 -1.09 12.05
N ASP A 128 8.18 -0.64 13.29
CA ASP A 128 7.23 0.08 14.12
C ASP A 128 7.70 1.53 14.23
N SER A 129 6.93 2.48 13.71
CA SER A 129 7.24 3.91 13.81
C SER A 129 6.09 4.65 14.50
N THR A 130 6.41 5.51 15.46
CA THR A 130 5.46 6.44 16.09
C THR A 130 6.01 7.85 15.98
N GLN A 131 5.24 8.73 15.35
CA GLN A 131 5.55 10.15 15.26
C GLN A 131 4.47 10.95 15.97
N LYS A 132 4.89 11.79 16.91
CA LYS A 132 4.01 12.66 17.68
C LYS A 132 4.48 14.10 17.62
N THR A 133 3.57 15.00 17.32
CA THR A 133 3.83 16.45 17.33
C THR A 133 2.81 17.15 18.20
N ALA A 134 3.28 17.89 19.20
CA ALA A 134 2.47 18.70 20.07
C ALA A 134 2.87 20.17 19.97
N PHE A 135 1.89 21.03 19.74
CA PHE A 135 2.04 22.47 19.63
C PHE A 135 1.24 23.14 20.74
N LYS A 136 1.84 24.14 21.39
CA LYS A 136 1.16 25.03 22.33
C LYS A 136 1.64 26.45 22.08
N GLN A 137 0.72 27.38 21.90
CA GLN A 137 1.05 28.79 21.77
C GLN A 137 0.08 29.61 22.62
N GLY A 138 0.60 30.64 23.27
CA GLY A 138 -0.21 31.62 23.96
C GLY A 138 0.44 32.99 23.89
N GLY A 139 -0.33 34.03 23.62
CA GLY A 139 0.23 35.38 23.53
C GLY A 139 -0.72 36.43 22.97
N LEU A 140 -0.20 37.65 22.92
CA LEU A 140 -0.80 38.79 22.26
C LEU A 140 -0.36 38.80 20.79
N THR A 141 -1.29 38.60 19.87
CA THR A 141 -1.06 38.62 18.42
C THR A 141 -1.64 39.89 17.81
N VAL A 142 -0.81 40.63 17.09
CA VAL A 142 -1.21 41.75 16.23
C VAL A 142 -1.07 41.29 14.79
N SER A 143 -2.18 41.17 14.07
CA SER A 143 -2.21 40.74 12.67
C SER A 143 -2.86 41.79 11.78
N LEU A 144 -2.22 42.08 10.64
CA LEU A 144 -2.79 42.82 9.53
C LEU A 144 -3.04 41.83 8.38
N SER A 145 -4.30 41.57 8.05
CA SER A 145 -4.69 40.76 6.88
C SER A 145 -5.46 41.62 5.90
N SER A 146 -5.08 41.62 4.62
CA SER A 146 -5.82 42.25 3.53
C SER A 146 -6.40 41.15 2.63
N ALA A 147 -7.67 41.26 2.24
CA ALA A 147 -8.34 40.30 1.36
C ALA A 147 -7.69 40.19 -0.05
N ALA A 148 -6.84 41.14 -0.45
CA ALA A 148 -6.27 41.21 -1.80
C ALA A 148 -4.83 40.70 -1.98
N LEU A 149 -4.15 40.13 -0.97
CA LEU A 149 -2.72 39.80 -1.11
C LEU A 149 -2.37 38.35 -1.44
N ASN A 150 -3.33 37.42 -1.49
CA ASN A 150 -3.02 36.01 -1.77
C ASN A 150 -3.03 35.62 -3.26
N LEU A 151 -3.20 36.56 -4.20
CA LEU A 151 -3.21 36.25 -5.64
C LEU A 151 -1.87 36.52 -6.35
N ALA A 152 -0.89 37.15 -5.72
CA ALA A 152 0.37 37.51 -6.39
C ALA A 152 1.58 36.63 -6.03
N GLN A 153 1.56 35.86 -4.94
CA GLN A 153 2.76 35.13 -4.49
C GLN A 153 2.92 33.74 -5.17
N ALA A 154 1.83 33.15 -5.67
CA ALA A 154 1.87 31.93 -6.47
C ALA A 154 2.37 32.19 -7.90
N ALA A 155 2.14 33.39 -8.45
CA ALA A 155 2.55 33.76 -9.81
C ALA A 155 4.04 34.13 -9.91
N VAL A 156 4.59 34.83 -8.91
CA VAL A 156 5.99 35.28 -8.94
C VAL A 156 6.96 34.12 -8.63
N SER A 157 6.60 33.24 -7.70
CA SER A 157 7.42 32.07 -7.34
C SER A 157 7.50 31.03 -8.48
N SER A 158 6.47 30.94 -9.32
CA SER A 158 6.45 30.12 -10.54
C SER A 158 7.30 30.74 -11.67
N ALA A 159 7.30 32.07 -11.79
CA ALA A 159 8.08 32.79 -12.80
C ALA A 159 9.61 32.78 -12.54
N GLU A 160 10.05 32.76 -11.28
CA GLU A 160 11.48 32.59 -10.94
C GLU A 160 11.96 31.13 -11.06
N ALA A 161 11.09 30.15 -10.79
CA ALA A 161 11.38 28.73 -11.01
C ALA A 161 11.46 28.37 -12.51
N GLY A 162 10.60 28.98 -13.35
CA GLY A 162 10.59 28.78 -14.80
C GLY A 162 11.78 29.39 -15.53
N LYS A 163 12.42 30.43 -15.00
CA LYS A 163 13.62 31.04 -15.61
C LYS A 163 14.91 30.25 -15.40
N LYS A 164 14.93 29.26 -14.51
CA LYS A 164 16.10 28.41 -14.23
C LYS A 164 16.05 27.03 -14.88
N ALA A 165 14.94 26.66 -15.52
CA ALA A 165 14.77 25.39 -16.21
C ALA A 165 14.81 25.60 -17.72
N GLU A 166 16.01 25.84 -18.27
CA GLU A 166 16.24 25.59 -19.70
C GLU A 166 16.45 24.09 -19.90
N GLY A 167 15.60 23.46 -20.72
CA GLY A 167 15.96 22.17 -21.33
C GLY A 167 14.91 21.09 -21.50
N ASP A 168 13.66 21.23 -21.05
CA ASP A 168 12.65 20.19 -21.33
C ASP A 168 11.22 20.73 -21.46
N THR A 169 10.70 20.67 -22.69
CA THR A 169 9.38 21.17 -23.10
C THR A 169 8.21 20.43 -22.43
N ARG A 170 8.44 19.24 -21.89
CA ARG A 170 7.42 18.49 -21.12
C ARG A 170 7.31 18.95 -19.67
N MET A 171 8.40 19.49 -19.11
CA MET A 171 8.41 20.04 -17.75
C MET A 171 7.79 21.44 -17.70
N GLN A 172 7.91 22.22 -18.78
CA GLN A 172 7.19 23.49 -18.96
C GLN A 172 5.68 23.30 -19.13
N ALA A 173 5.23 22.21 -19.76
CA ALA A 173 3.81 21.90 -19.88
C ALA A 173 3.18 21.54 -18.52
N LEU A 174 3.93 20.83 -17.66
CA LEU A 174 3.47 20.46 -16.32
C LEU A 174 3.51 21.64 -15.33
N ALA A 175 4.50 22.54 -15.46
CA ALA A 175 4.55 23.81 -14.73
C ALA A 175 3.51 24.84 -15.23
N GLY A 176 3.14 24.80 -16.51
CA GLY A 176 2.11 25.64 -17.11
C GLY A 176 0.68 25.21 -16.75
N ALA A 177 0.45 23.92 -16.56
CA ALA A 177 -0.88 23.39 -16.24
C ALA A 177 -1.36 23.78 -14.83
N SER A 178 -0.46 23.83 -13.83
CA SER A 178 -0.84 24.24 -12.47
C SER A 178 -1.13 25.74 -12.33
N ALA A 179 -0.54 26.58 -13.19
CA ALA A 179 -0.80 28.02 -13.24
C ALA A 179 -2.08 28.38 -14.02
N ALA A 180 -2.52 27.53 -14.95
CA ALA A 180 -3.69 27.79 -15.79
C ALA A 180 -5.04 27.59 -15.07
N TYR A 181 -5.10 26.78 -14.01
CA TYR A 181 -6.35 26.50 -13.29
C TYR A 181 -6.84 27.64 -12.37
N SER A 182 -5.99 28.62 -12.04
CA SER A 182 -6.38 29.81 -11.25
C SER A 182 -6.96 30.97 -12.07
N ALA A 183 -7.02 30.85 -13.41
CA ALA A 183 -7.25 32.01 -14.27
C ALA A 183 -8.71 32.25 -14.70
N TYR A 184 -9.65 31.32 -14.49
CA TYR A 184 -10.97 31.42 -15.14
C TYR A 184 -12.07 32.15 -14.34
N GLY A 185 -11.77 32.64 -13.13
CA GLY A 185 -12.67 33.49 -12.33
C GLY A 185 -12.13 34.89 -12.01
N ALA A 186 -10.91 35.21 -12.46
CA ALA A 186 -10.20 36.43 -12.07
C ALA A 186 -10.38 37.59 -13.08
N GLY A 187 -11.06 37.36 -14.21
CA GLY A 187 -11.24 38.38 -15.26
C GLY A 187 -12.20 39.51 -14.90
N GLN A 188 -13.10 39.32 -13.93
CA GLN A 188 -14.06 40.36 -13.51
C GLN A 188 -13.65 41.09 -12.23
N ALA A 189 -12.84 40.47 -11.37
CA ALA A 189 -12.31 41.12 -10.15
C ALA A 189 -11.06 41.98 -10.43
N ALA A 190 -10.37 41.76 -11.54
CA ALA A 190 -9.23 42.59 -11.95
C ALA A 190 -9.68 43.98 -12.48
N SER A 191 -10.86 44.06 -13.11
CA SER A 191 -11.36 45.29 -13.76
C SER A 191 -11.77 46.40 -12.79
N SER A 192 -12.06 46.07 -11.53
CA SER A 192 -12.43 47.06 -10.50
C SER A 192 -11.23 47.67 -9.76
N VAL A 193 -10.03 47.11 -9.93
CA VAL A 193 -8.80 47.61 -9.29
C VAL A 193 -8.01 48.53 -10.22
N VAL A 194 -8.15 48.37 -11.54
CA VAL A 194 -7.46 49.22 -12.53
C VAL A 194 -8.17 50.57 -12.79
N ASN A 195 -9.44 50.72 -12.40
CA ASN A 195 -10.24 51.94 -12.59
C ASN A 195 -10.51 52.71 -11.27
N ALA A 196 -9.67 52.51 -10.25
CA ALA A 196 -9.76 53.23 -8.98
C ALA A 196 -8.85 54.47 -9.02
N ASP A 197 -9.41 55.65 -9.31
CA ASP A 197 -8.68 56.92 -9.44
C ASP A 197 -8.08 57.44 -8.11
N THR A 198 -8.35 56.79 -6.97
CA THR A 198 -7.72 57.14 -5.69
C THR A 198 -7.26 55.91 -4.89
N ALA A 199 -6.19 56.07 -4.10
CA ALA A 199 -5.70 55.07 -3.12
C ALA A 199 -6.77 54.64 -2.09
N LYS A 200 -7.82 55.46 -1.92
CA LYS A 200 -8.96 55.20 -1.05
C LYS A 200 -9.91 54.14 -1.63
N ASP A 201 -10.01 54.05 -2.96
CA ASP A 201 -10.88 53.08 -3.65
C ASP A 201 -10.18 51.72 -3.80
N ALA A 202 -8.86 51.72 -4.00
CA ALA A 202 -8.02 50.53 -3.91
C ALA A 202 -8.02 49.91 -2.49
N ALA A 203 -8.06 50.75 -1.44
CA ALA A 203 -8.17 50.29 -0.05
C ALA A 203 -9.58 49.76 0.29
N GLN A 204 -10.64 50.32 -0.29
CA GLN A 204 -12.01 49.83 -0.13
C GLN A 204 -12.24 48.48 -0.83
N GLY A 205 -11.63 48.26 -2.01
CA GLY A 205 -11.68 46.98 -2.71
C GLY A 205 -10.85 45.85 -2.08
N ALA A 206 -9.83 46.19 -1.26
CA ALA A 206 -8.86 45.23 -0.74
C ALA A 206 -9.16 44.69 0.68
N GLY A 207 -10.14 45.24 1.40
CA GLY A 207 -10.60 44.74 2.70
C GLY A 207 -9.48 44.61 3.75
N LEU A 208 -9.08 45.71 4.39
CA LEU A 208 -8.06 45.72 5.44
C LEU A 208 -8.64 45.29 6.79
N LYS A 209 -8.05 44.27 7.42
CA LYS A 209 -8.41 43.83 8.78
C LYS A 209 -7.20 43.90 9.69
N ILE A 210 -7.25 44.74 10.71
CA ILE A 210 -6.30 44.79 11.81
C ILE A 210 -6.94 44.09 13.00
N ALA A 211 -6.29 43.09 13.56
CA ALA A 211 -6.76 42.41 14.76
C ALA A 211 -5.65 42.34 15.82
N VAL A 212 -5.99 42.72 17.04
CA VAL A 212 -5.17 42.54 18.24
C VAL A 212 -5.88 41.54 19.11
N THR A 213 -5.32 40.34 19.26
CA THR A 213 -5.97 39.23 19.98
C THR A 213 -5.04 38.69 21.06
N VAL A 214 -5.56 38.41 22.25
CA VAL A 214 -4.91 37.58 23.25
C VAL A 214 -5.57 36.21 23.25
N GLY A 215 -4.79 35.16 23.09
CA GLY A 215 -5.35 33.83 22.97
C GLY A 215 -4.33 32.73 23.14
N GLY A 216 -4.84 31.51 23.21
CA GLY A 216 -4.07 30.29 23.26
C GLY A 216 -4.56 29.28 22.25
N SER A 217 -3.62 28.51 21.70
CA SER A 217 -3.91 27.36 20.85
C SER A 217 -3.07 26.17 21.28
N GLN A 218 -3.65 24.99 21.14
CA GLN A 218 -3.01 23.71 21.36
C GLN A 218 -3.38 22.77 20.24
N SER A 219 -2.41 22.06 19.68
CA SER A 219 -2.66 20.91 18.82
C SER A 219 -1.76 19.74 19.16
N GLU A 220 -2.24 18.55 18.88
CA GLU A 220 -1.53 17.29 19.06
C GLU A 220 -1.90 16.38 17.90
N SER A 221 -0.90 15.81 17.25
CA SER A 221 -1.03 14.78 16.23
C SER A 221 -0.13 13.61 16.56
N GLU A 222 -0.63 12.40 16.37
CA GLU A 222 0.09 11.16 16.58
C GLU A 222 -0.21 10.21 15.42
N THR A 223 0.83 9.70 14.79
CA THR A 223 0.76 8.71 13.72
C THR A 223 1.60 7.50 14.13
N LYS A 224 1.01 6.32 14.07
CA LYS A 224 1.66 5.03 14.25
C LYS A 224 1.60 4.29 12.94
N GLN A 225 2.73 3.75 12.54
CA GLN A 225 2.88 2.94 11.34
C GLN A 225 3.54 1.63 11.74
N ARG A 226 3.01 0.53 11.20
CA ARG A 226 3.60 -0.80 11.33
C ARG A 226 3.73 -1.41 9.96
N SER A 227 4.85 -2.03 9.68
CA SER A 227 5.02 -2.85 8.49
C SER A 227 5.65 -4.18 8.84
N ALA A 228 5.22 -5.23 8.16
CA ALA A 228 5.90 -6.52 8.13
C ALA A 228 6.09 -6.90 6.66
N THR A 229 7.33 -7.07 6.23
CA THR A 229 7.68 -7.39 4.85
C THR A 229 8.42 -8.72 4.83
N SER A 230 7.86 -9.67 4.09
CA SER A 230 8.41 -10.99 3.88
C SER A 230 9.70 -10.94 3.07
N LYS A 231 10.66 -11.74 3.52
CA LYS A 231 11.94 -12.00 2.88
C LYS A 231 12.04 -13.50 2.66
N GLY A 232 11.67 -13.93 1.46
CA GLY A 232 11.68 -15.32 1.03
C GLY A 232 13.07 -15.94 1.01
N SER A 233 13.10 -17.27 0.95
CA SER A 233 14.31 -18.01 0.61
C SER A 233 14.48 -18.14 -0.90
N THR A 234 15.73 -18.26 -1.36
CA THR A 234 16.04 -18.42 -2.79
C THR A 234 16.85 -19.69 -3.02
N LEU A 235 16.39 -20.58 -3.90
CA LEU A 235 17.17 -21.70 -4.41
C LEU A 235 17.45 -21.48 -5.90
N GLN A 236 18.71 -21.38 -6.29
CA GLN A 236 19.08 -21.11 -7.68
C GLN A 236 20.18 -22.05 -8.19
N ALA A 237 19.86 -22.86 -9.20
CA ALA A 237 20.81 -23.74 -9.87
C ALA A 237 20.94 -23.37 -11.36
N GLY A 238 22.16 -23.38 -11.89
CA GLY A 238 22.40 -23.34 -13.34
C GLY A 238 21.99 -24.64 -14.04
N GLY A 239 22.07 -25.76 -13.32
CA GLY A 239 21.53 -27.06 -13.72
C GLY A 239 20.14 -27.30 -13.14
N ASN A 240 20.01 -28.40 -12.41
CA ASN A 240 18.74 -28.89 -11.87
C ASN A 240 18.56 -28.51 -10.40
N VAL A 241 17.31 -28.42 -9.95
CA VAL A 241 16.96 -28.37 -8.53
C VAL A 241 16.11 -29.60 -8.22
N ASN A 242 16.57 -30.44 -7.29
CA ASN A 242 15.86 -31.63 -6.84
C ASN A 242 15.52 -31.53 -5.35
N LEU A 243 14.24 -31.46 -5.02
CA LEU A 243 13.72 -31.51 -3.65
C LEU A 243 13.03 -32.85 -3.43
N ILE A 244 13.55 -33.66 -2.52
CA ILE A 244 13.12 -35.05 -2.31
C ILE A 244 12.79 -35.26 -0.82
N ALA A 245 11.50 -35.24 -0.50
CA ALA A 245 10.93 -35.49 0.81
C ALA A 245 10.39 -36.93 0.88
N THR A 246 11.18 -37.88 1.39
CA THR A 246 10.84 -39.32 1.36
C THR A 246 11.25 -40.05 2.62
N GLY A 247 10.58 -41.16 2.92
CA GLY A 247 10.90 -42.05 4.05
C GLY A 247 10.21 -41.71 5.36
N GLY A 248 9.34 -40.69 5.37
CA GLY A 248 8.45 -40.34 6.47
C GLY A 248 6.98 -40.77 6.26
N GLY A 249 6.61 -41.26 5.07
CA GLY A 249 5.20 -41.53 4.76
C GLY A 249 4.38 -40.26 4.80
N GLU A 250 3.40 -40.16 5.71
CA GLU A 250 2.57 -38.96 5.90
C GLU A 250 3.38 -37.73 6.40
N ASP A 251 4.53 -37.95 7.04
CA ASP A 251 5.41 -36.86 7.49
C ASP A 251 6.35 -36.34 6.38
N SER A 252 6.22 -36.87 5.16
CA SER A 252 7.10 -36.51 4.06
C SER A 252 6.51 -35.48 3.12
N ASN A 253 6.70 -34.20 3.46
CA ASN A 253 6.11 -33.07 2.74
C ASN A 253 7.18 -32.12 2.17
N ILE A 254 6.78 -31.33 1.18
CA ILE A 254 7.52 -30.17 0.70
C ILE A 254 6.64 -28.94 0.88
N LEU A 255 7.11 -27.97 1.68
CA LEU A 255 6.52 -26.65 1.83
C LEU A 255 7.42 -25.59 1.19
N VAL A 256 6.85 -24.76 0.32
CA VAL A 256 7.48 -23.53 -0.18
C VAL A 256 6.53 -22.37 0.12
N HIS A 257 6.98 -21.41 0.93
CA HIS A 257 6.17 -20.28 1.37
C HIS A 257 6.90 -18.97 1.06
N GLY A 258 6.26 -18.07 0.30
CA GLY A 258 6.81 -16.77 -0.16
C GLY A 258 8.21 -16.79 -0.76
N SER A 259 8.62 -17.91 -1.39
CA SER A 259 10.01 -18.20 -1.74
C SER A 259 10.21 -18.48 -3.23
N ASP A 260 11.45 -18.31 -3.71
CA ASP A 260 11.81 -18.44 -5.11
C ASP A 260 12.70 -19.67 -5.36
N ILE A 261 12.34 -20.49 -6.35
CA ILE A 261 13.12 -21.64 -6.80
C ILE A 261 13.35 -21.52 -8.31
N LYS A 262 14.60 -21.56 -8.73
CA LYS A 262 15.00 -21.43 -10.13
C LYS A 262 16.00 -22.50 -10.53
N ALA A 263 15.57 -23.39 -11.40
CA ALA A 263 16.42 -24.36 -12.08
C ALA A 263 16.71 -23.90 -13.52
N GLY A 264 17.98 -23.83 -13.90
CA GLY A 264 18.36 -23.54 -15.29
C GLY A 264 17.95 -24.64 -16.27
N ASN A 265 17.79 -25.88 -15.79
CA ASN A 265 17.34 -27.01 -16.56
C ASN A 265 16.06 -27.63 -15.99
N ASN A 266 16.14 -28.65 -15.13
CA ASN A 266 14.96 -29.34 -14.61
C ASN A 266 14.71 -29.03 -13.13
N LEU A 267 13.44 -28.94 -12.75
CA LEU A 267 12.97 -28.85 -11.37
C LEU A 267 12.22 -30.13 -11.02
N LEU A 268 12.60 -30.78 -9.91
CA LEU A 268 11.89 -31.93 -9.35
C LEU A 268 11.46 -31.61 -7.92
N LEU A 269 10.16 -31.72 -7.65
CA LEU A 269 9.59 -31.80 -6.31
C LEU A 269 8.97 -33.18 -6.15
N ALA A 270 9.51 -33.99 -5.25
CA ALA A 270 9.02 -35.33 -4.96
C ALA A 270 8.77 -35.49 -3.46
N ALA A 271 7.52 -35.75 -3.08
CA ALA A 271 7.08 -35.93 -1.70
C ALA A 271 6.25 -37.23 -1.57
N ASP A 272 6.54 -38.05 -0.55
CA ASP A 272 5.70 -39.23 -0.27
C ASP A 272 4.27 -38.84 0.17
N ASN A 273 4.06 -37.61 0.66
CA ASN A 273 2.76 -37.07 1.04
C ASN A 273 2.40 -35.80 0.25
N ASN A 274 2.54 -34.60 0.82
CA ASN A 274 2.03 -33.37 0.21
C ASN A 274 3.13 -32.47 -0.40
N ILE A 275 2.75 -31.72 -1.44
CA ILE A 275 3.51 -30.56 -1.93
C ILE A 275 2.65 -29.31 -1.74
N THR A 276 3.12 -28.34 -0.96
CA THR A 276 2.39 -27.10 -0.64
C THR A 276 3.22 -25.90 -1.05
N LEU A 277 2.72 -25.11 -1.99
CA LEU A 277 3.34 -23.89 -2.52
C LEU A 277 2.41 -22.72 -2.21
N GLU A 278 2.84 -21.82 -1.34
CA GLU A 278 1.99 -20.78 -0.74
C GLU A 278 2.62 -19.38 -0.83
N ALA A 279 1.79 -18.35 -0.90
CA ALA A 279 2.25 -16.97 -0.78
C ALA A 279 2.55 -16.60 0.67
N ALA A 280 3.58 -15.78 0.86
CA ALA A 280 3.73 -15.00 2.09
C ALA A 280 2.87 -13.75 2.05
N GLN A 281 2.61 -13.15 3.22
CA GLN A 281 1.85 -11.91 3.33
C GLN A 281 2.73 -10.79 3.86
N ASP A 282 2.70 -9.67 3.15
CA ASP A 282 3.23 -8.40 3.61
C ASP A 282 2.08 -7.55 4.14
N THR A 283 2.32 -6.83 5.23
CA THR A 283 1.31 -5.98 5.84
C THR A 283 1.84 -4.58 6.08
N PHE A 284 0.94 -3.60 5.94
CA PHE A 284 1.20 -2.22 6.34
C PHE A 284 -0.03 -1.68 7.06
N GLU A 285 0.15 -1.19 8.29
CA GLU A 285 -0.90 -0.58 9.11
C GLU A 285 -0.56 0.87 9.43
N GLN A 286 -1.57 1.73 9.41
CA GLN A 286 -1.45 3.11 9.86
C GLN A 286 -2.61 3.50 10.76
N HIS A 287 -2.27 4.01 11.94
CA HIS A 287 -3.22 4.65 12.84
C HIS A 287 -2.81 6.10 13.09
N SER A 288 -3.67 7.04 12.77
CA SER A 288 -3.42 8.47 13.00
C SER A 288 -4.54 9.10 13.82
N THR A 289 -4.17 9.97 14.76
CA THR A 289 -5.10 10.81 15.50
C THR A 289 -4.62 12.25 15.51
N SER A 290 -5.56 13.18 15.46
CA SER A 290 -5.27 14.61 15.58
C SER A 290 -6.29 15.29 16.46
N LYS A 291 -5.86 16.27 17.24
CA LYS A 291 -6.71 17.11 18.09
C LYS A 291 -6.17 18.52 18.05
N SER A 292 -7.05 19.50 17.94
CA SER A 292 -6.68 20.91 18.14
C SER A 292 -7.75 21.65 18.92
N LYS A 293 -7.33 22.69 19.64
CA LYS A 293 -8.19 23.60 20.39
C LYS A 293 -7.59 25.00 20.32
N SER A 294 -8.41 26.03 20.17
CA SER A 294 -7.97 27.41 20.30
C SER A 294 -9.05 28.27 20.92
N ALA A 295 -8.63 29.31 21.63
CA ALA A 295 -9.50 30.34 22.16
C ALA A 295 -8.76 31.67 22.16
N ALA A 296 -9.41 32.73 21.68
CA ALA A 296 -8.85 34.06 21.66
C ALA A 296 -9.92 35.11 21.93
N VAL A 297 -9.52 36.22 22.56
CA VAL A 297 -10.33 37.41 22.75
C VAL A 297 -9.51 38.60 22.30
N GLY A 298 -10.10 39.56 21.59
CA GLY A 298 -9.34 40.66 21.04
C GLY A 298 -10.19 41.84 20.66
N VAL A 299 -9.56 42.78 19.96
CA VAL A 299 -10.22 43.88 19.26
C VAL A 299 -9.84 43.77 17.79
N ALA A 300 -10.82 43.91 16.91
CA ALA A 300 -10.60 43.92 15.48
C ALA A 300 -11.20 45.17 14.86
N ILE A 301 -10.49 45.71 13.88
CA ILE A 301 -10.91 46.80 13.02
C ILE A 301 -10.87 46.26 11.60
N THR A 302 -12.02 46.29 10.92
CA THR A 302 -12.16 45.89 9.51
C THR A 302 -12.60 47.11 8.71
N TYR A 303 -11.96 47.32 7.57
CA TYR A 303 -12.27 48.37 6.62
C TYR A 303 -12.41 47.76 5.23
N GLY A 304 -13.62 47.72 4.68
CA GLY A 304 -13.92 47.11 3.38
C GLY A 304 -15.07 47.80 2.67
N ALA A 305 -15.55 47.21 1.57
CA ALA A 305 -16.62 47.75 0.73
C ALA A 305 -17.91 48.12 1.50
N ASP A 306 -18.20 47.41 2.61
CA ASP A 306 -19.37 47.64 3.47
C ASP A 306 -19.13 48.68 4.59
N GLY A 307 -17.99 49.39 4.56
CA GLY A 307 -17.65 50.47 5.51
C GLY A 307 -16.67 50.10 6.63
N PHE A 308 -16.57 50.97 7.64
CA PHE A 308 -15.70 50.80 8.82
C PHE A 308 -16.42 49.99 9.91
N ALA A 309 -15.80 48.90 10.36
CA ALA A 309 -16.26 48.09 11.48
C ALA A 309 -15.16 47.98 12.55
N ALA A 310 -15.53 48.11 13.82
CA ALA A 310 -14.61 47.97 14.95
C ALA A 310 -15.32 47.35 16.15
N GLY A 311 -14.71 46.37 16.80
CA GLY A 311 -15.33 45.70 17.95
C GLY A 311 -14.44 44.73 18.71
N VAL A 312 -14.94 44.27 19.85
CA VAL A 312 -14.34 43.21 20.68
C VAL A 312 -14.68 41.85 20.06
N THR A 313 -13.68 41.07 19.72
CA THR A 313 -13.83 39.71 19.18
C THR A 313 -13.64 38.67 20.28
N ALA A 314 -14.40 37.60 20.24
CA ALA A 314 -14.17 36.38 21.00
C ALA A 314 -14.31 35.19 20.05
N SER A 315 -13.32 34.30 20.01
CA SER A 315 -13.34 33.10 19.18
C SER A 315 -12.92 31.88 19.98
N ALA A 316 -13.53 30.75 19.64
CA ALA A 316 -13.14 29.45 20.16
C ALA A 316 -13.31 28.41 19.05
N SER A 317 -12.34 27.51 18.92
CA SER A 317 -12.42 26.39 17.98
C SER A 317 -11.84 25.12 18.58
N GLY A 318 -12.29 23.99 18.05
CA GLY A 318 -11.72 22.69 18.33
C GLY A 318 -11.94 21.73 17.19
N SER A 319 -10.96 20.88 16.92
CA SER A 319 -11.07 19.80 15.95
C SER A 319 -10.52 18.49 16.50
N ARG A 320 -11.02 17.39 15.96
CA ARG A 320 -10.52 16.04 16.20
C ARG A 320 -10.63 15.21 14.93
N GLY A 321 -9.55 14.54 14.59
CA GLY A 321 -9.44 13.61 13.48
C GLY A 321 -8.98 12.24 13.93
N LYS A 322 -9.38 11.21 13.21
CA LYS A 322 -8.75 9.89 13.24
C LYS A 322 -8.73 9.29 11.84
N ALA A 323 -7.68 8.55 11.52
CA ALA A 323 -7.57 7.77 10.30
C ALA A 323 -6.94 6.41 10.61
N ASP A 324 -7.52 5.37 10.05
CA ASP A 324 -7.14 3.98 10.20
C ASP A 324 -6.94 3.43 8.78
N GLY A 325 -5.81 2.76 8.51
CA GLY A 325 -5.51 2.14 7.22
C GLY A 325 -4.78 0.82 7.41
N MET A 326 -5.07 -0.17 6.55
CA MET A 326 -4.43 -1.48 6.56
C MET A 326 -4.36 -2.02 5.14
N ASP A 327 -3.15 -2.40 4.72
CA ASP A 327 -2.86 -3.10 3.48
C ASP A 327 -2.34 -4.50 3.76
N VAL A 328 -2.76 -5.45 2.93
CA VAL A 328 -2.17 -6.80 2.83
C VAL A 328 -1.84 -7.04 1.38
N THR A 329 -0.57 -7.34 1.09
CA THR A 329 -0.13 -7.75 -0.26
C THR A 329 0.41 -9.17 -0.21
N GLN A 330 0.05 -9.96 -1.21
CA GLN A 330 0.41 -11.35 -1.34
C GLN A 330 1.72 -11.45 -2.12
N ARG A 331 2.73 -12.07 -1.50
CA ARG A 331 3.98 -12.41 -2.17
C ARG A 331 3.92 -13.87 -2.57
N ASN A 332 3.62 -14.13 -3.84
CA ASN A 332 3.54 -15.49 -4.34
C ASN A 332 4.88 -16.24 -4.23
N SER A 333 4.81 -17.56 -4.05
CA SER A 333 5.96 -18.43 -4.29
C SER A 333 6.18 -18.60 -5.79
N HIS A 334 7.44 -18.52 -6.26
CA HIS A 334 7.75 -18.69 -7.68
C HIS A 334 8.71 -19.84 -7.89
N LEU A 335 8.31 -20.76 -8.75
CA LEU A 335 9.09 -21.93 -9.11
C LEU A 335 9.28 -21.91 -10.62
N SER A 336 10.53 -22.03 -11.09
CA SER A 336 10.84 -22.01 -12.50
C SER A 336 11.87 -23.05 -12.91
N ALA A 337 11.67 -23.65 -14.09
CA ALA A 337 12.62 -24.56 -14.73
C ALA A 337 12.83 -24.15 -16.19
N GLY A 338 14.08 -24.15 -16.66
CA GLY A 338 14.37 -23.84 -18.07
C GLY A 338 13.79 -24.87 -19.05
N ASN A 339 13.65 -26.13 -18.62
CA ASN A 339 13.17 -27.23 -19.44
C ASN A 339 11.95 -27.93 -18.82
N THR A 340 12.12 -28.80 -17.82
CA THR A 340 11.01 -29.59 -17.26
C THR A 340 10.82 -29.33 -15.77
N ALA A 341 9.60 -29.05 -15.36
CA ALA A 341 9.19 -29.12 -13.96
C ALA A 341 8.38 -30.41 -13.71
N SER A 342 8.79 -31.21 -12.74
CA SER A 342 8.14 -32.46 -12.33
C SER A 342 7.66 -32.37 -10.88
N LEU A 343 6.36 -32.58 -10.66
CA LEU A 343 5.74 -32.66 -9.34
C LEU A 343 5.26 -34.08 -9.10
N ILE A 344 5.69 -34.67 -8.00
CA ILE A 344 5.30 -36.03 -7.61
C ILE A 344 4.87 -35.97 -6.15
N SER A 345 3.57 -36.13 -5.88
CA SER A 345 3.02 -36.17 -4.52
C SER A 345 2.24 -37.44 -4.29
N GLY A 346 2.47 -38.13 -3.17
CA GLY A 346 1.68 -39.30 -2.80
C GLY A 346 0.24 -38.95 -2.39
N ASN A 347 0.01 -37.73 -1.93
CA ASN A 347 -1.30 -37.17 -1.61
C ASN A 347 -1.51 -35.84 -2.37
N ASP A 348 -1.82 -34.74 -1.70
CA ASP A 348 -2.29 -33.50 -2.31
C ASP A 348 -1.14 -32.59 -2.77
N THR A 349 -1.39 -31.81 -3.82
CA THR A 349 -0.54 -30.69 -4.25
C THR A 349 -1.35 -29.39 -4.22
N THR A 350 -0.83 -28.35 -3.56
CA THR A 350 -1.49 -27.04 -3.44
C THR A 350 -0.60 -25.92 -3.99
N LEU A 351 -1.14 -25.06 -4.84
CA LEU A 351 -0.57 -23.80 -5.34
C LEU A 351 -1.50 -22.66 -4.92
N LYS A 352 -1.25 -22.05 -3.76
CA LYS A 352 -2.11 -21.00 -3.20
C LYS A 352 -1.33 -19.68 -3.07
N GLY A 353 -1.46 -18.82 -4.06
CA GLY A 353 -0.50 -17.74 -4.24
C GLY A 353 0.86 -18.29 -4.71
N ALA A 354 0.85 -19.12 -5.74
CA ALA A 354 2.08 -19.71 -6.27
C ALA A 354 2.04 -19.88 -7.80
N VAL A 355 3.21 -19.68 -8.41
CA VAL A 355 3.40 -19.82 -9.86
C VAL A 355 4.50 -20.83 -10.13
N LEU A 356 4.17 -21.85 -10.93
CA LEU A 356 5.13 -22.80 -11.46
C LEU A 356 5.28 -22.60 -12.97
N SER A 357 6.49 -22.33 -13.46
CA SER A 357 6.75 -22.13 -14.88
C SER A 357 7.86 -23.03 -15.43
N ALA A 358 7.63 -23.67 -16.57
CA ALA A 358 8.64 -24.46 -17.28
C ALA A 358 8.31 -24.62 -18.76
N ASN A 359 9.25 -25.06 -19.59
CA ASN A 359 8.90 -25.43 -20.97
C ASN A 359 7.92 -26.63 -21.02
N THR A 360 8.13 -27.63 -20.17
CA THR A 360 7.23 -28.76 -19.97
C THR A 360 6.90 -28.91 -18.49
N VAL A 361 5.62 -29.14 -18.17
CA VAL A 361 5.21 -29.46 -16.79
C VAL A 361 4.65 -30.88 -16.72
N LEU A 362 5.20 -31.69 -15.84
CA LEU A 362 4.74 -33.04 -15.54
C LEU A 362 4.27 -33.09 -14.09
N ALA A 363 3.10 -33.68 -13.84
CA ALA A 363 2.63 -33.90 -12.48
C ALA A 363 2.00 -35.28 -12.32
N ASP A 364 2.37 -35.98 -11.25
CA ASP A 364 1.71 -37.20 -10.77
C ASP A 364 1.32 -37.01 -9.31
N ILE A 365 0.04 -36.75 -9.09
CA ILE A 365 -0.55 -36.32 -7.82
C ILE A 365 -1.52 -37.42 -7.38
N GLY A 366 -1.22 -38.10 -6.28
CA GLY A 366 -2.05 -39.18 -5.76
C GLY A 366 -3.41 -38.70 -5.25
N GLY A 367 -3.45 -37.50 -4.68
CA GLY A 367 -4.65 -36.84 -4.15
C GLY A 367 -5.18 -35.74 -5.06
N ASN A 368 -5.48 -34.58 -4.48
CA ASN A 368 -6.06 -33.42 -5.13
C ASN A 368 -4.99 -32.42 -5.59
N LEU A 369 -5.31 -31.67 -6.64
CA LEU A 369 -4.56 -30.51 -7.10
C LEU A 369 -5.39 -29.25 -6.84
N ASN A 370 -4.91 -28.36 -5.97
CA ASN A 370 -5.61 -27.11 -5.64
C ASN A 370 -4.80 -25.92 -6.16
N ILE A 371 -5.40 -25.05 -6.97
CA ILE A 371 -4.77 -23.81 -7.46
C ILE A 371 -5.67 -22.62 -7.10
N GLU A 372 -5.25 -21.81 -6.13
CA GLU A 372 -6.02 -20.67 -5.61
C GLU A 372 -5.19 -19.39 -5.72
N SER A 373 -5.69 -18.42 -6.49
CA SER A 373 -5.15 -17.06 -6.49
C SER A 373 -5.58 -16.31 -5.23
N LEU A 374 -4.71 -15.44 -4.71
CA LEU A 374 -4.98 -14.64 -3.52
C LEU A 374 -5.17 -13.17 -3.89
N GLN A 375 -6.00 -12.48 -3.10
CA GLN A 375 -6.26 -11.05 -3.28
C GLN A 375 -5.37 -10.21 -2.38
N ASP A 376 -4.82 -9.14 -2.96
CA ASP A 376 -4.31 -8.02 -2.20
C ASP A 376 -5.49 -7.20 -1.67
N THR A 377 -5.38 -6.71 -0.44
CA THR A 377 -6.44 -5.95 0.21
C THR A 377 -5.93 -4.61 0.73
N SER A 378 -6.78 -3.58 0.68
CA SER A 378 -6.50 -2.26 1.24
C SER A 378 -7.78 -1.71 1.84
N THR A 379 -7.75 -1.36 3.12
CA THR A 379 -8.87 -0.73 3.82
C THR A 379 -8.44 0.62 4.38
N TYR A 380 -9.34 1.59 4.33
CA TYR A 380 -9.09 2.92 4.87
C TYR A 380 -10.36 3.54 5.43
N ALA A 381 -10.28 4.07 6.64
CA ALA A 381 -11.38 4.77 7.28
C ALA A 381 -10.86 6.01 8.02
N SER A 382 -11.34 7.19 7.62
CA SER A 382 -11.06 8.45 8.30
C SER A 382 -12.33 9.18 8.73
N LYS A 383 -12.21 9.91 9.83
CA LYS A 383 -13.28 10.73 10.38
C LYS A 383 -12.71 11.97 11.06
N ASP A 384 -13.08 13.12 10.52
CA ASP A 384 -12.71 14.43 11.03
C ASP A 384 -13.95 15.20 11.48
N LYS A 385 -13.81 15.93 12.57
CA LYS A 385 -14.81 16.85 13.09
C LYS A 385 -14.14 18.13 13.52
N ALA A 386 -14.69 19.27 13.11
CA ALA A 386 -14.29 20.56 13.65
C ALA A 386 -15.52 21.39 14.03
N VAL A 387 -15.37 22.17 15.08
CA VAL A 387 -16.36 23.13 15.56
C VAL A 387 -15.62 24.43 15.86
N GLY A 388 -16.14 25.54 15.42
CA GLY A 388 -15.57 26.85 15.73
C GLY A 388 -16.63 27.93 15.73
N GLY A 389 -16.51 28.90 16.61
CA GLY A 389 -17.36 30.07 16.65
C GLY A 389 -16.53 31.32 16.88
N SER A 390 -16.95 32.43 16.29
CA SER A 390 -16.44 33.74 16.66
C SER A 390 -17.54 34.77 16.68
N VAL A 391 -17.47 35.69 17.64
CA VAL A 391 -18.42 36.80 17.77
C VAL A 391 -17.64 38.09 17.93
N THR A 392 -18.01 39.11 17.17
CA THR A 392 -17.46 40.47 17.27
C THR A 392 -18.56 41.42 17.72
N PHE A 393 -18.40 42.02 18.89
CA PHE A 393 -19.32 43.01 19.45
C PHE A 393 -18.78 44.43 19.23
N GLY A 394 -19.49 45.25 18.44
CA GLY A 394 -19.08 46.62 18.13
C GLY A 394 -19.82 47.23 16.93
N ILE A 395 -19.27 48.30 16.35
CA ILE A 395 -19.80 48.93 15.13
C ILE A 395 -19.63 47.93 13.98
N GLY A 396 -20.74 47.54 13.33
CA GLY A 396 -20.74 46.47 12.33
C GLY A 396 -20.67 45.06 12.94
N PHE A 397 -21.55 44.76 13.91
CA PHE A 397 -21.65 43.45 14.57
C PHE A 397 -21.52 42.28 13.59
N SER A 398 -20.62 41.34 13.90
CA SER A 398 -20.40 40.14 13.10
C SER A 398 -20.42 38.89 13.97
N ALA A 399 -21.26 37.91 13.62
CA ALA A 399 -21.25 36.59 14.23
C ALA A 399 -20.88 35.55 13.19
N SER A 400 -19.99 34.62 13.54
CA SER A 400 -19.68 33.46 12.73
C SER A 400 -19.79 32.17 13.54
N ALA A 401 -20.36 31.15 12.91
CA ALA A 401 -20.43 29.80 13.45
C ALA A 401 -19.96 28.85 12.36
N SER A 402 -19.13 27.88 12.71
CA SER A 402 -18.57 26.91 11.78
C SER A 402 -18.66 25.51 12.38
N TYR A 403 -19.17 24.58 11.59
CA TYR A 403 -19.20 23.16 11.90
C TYR A 403 -18.76 22.41 10.66
N SER A 404 -17.79 21.52 10.79
CA SER A 404 -17.42 20.61 9.70
C SER A 404 -17.29 19.18 10.19
N SER A 405 -17.69 18.24 9.34
CA SER A 405 -17.57 16.81 9.58
C SER A 405 -17.28 16.12 8.26
N ASN A 406 -16.15 15.42 8.21
CA ASN A 406 -15.73 14.66 7.03
C ASN A 406 -15.57 13.19 7.43
N LYS A 407 -16.03 12.29 6.55
CA LYS A 407 -15.86 10.85 6.69
C LYS A 407 -15.44 10.27 5.34
N VAL A 408 -14.39 9.46 5.34
CA VAL A 408 -13.93 8.74 4.15
C VAL A 408 -13.78 7.28 4.51
N ASN A 409 -14.31 6.41 3.66
CA ASN A 409 -14.16 4.97 3.73
C ASN A 409 -13.73 4.48 2.34
N GLY A 410 -12.80 3.52 2.29
CA GLY A 410 -12.42 2.82 1.08
C GLY A 410 -12.02 1.39 1.40
N ASP A 411 -12.44 0.47 0.56
CA ASP A 411 -12.20 -0.97 0.67
C ASP A 411 -11.81 -1.50 -0.72
N PHE A 412 -10.70 -2.22 -0.80
CA PHE A 412 -10.16 -2.80 -2.03
C PHE A 412 -9.78 -4.25 -1.78
N ALA A 413 -10.11 -5.12 -2.73
CA ALA A 413 -9.68 -6.50 -2.80
C ALA A 413 -9.50 -6.91 -4.26
N SER A 414 -8.29 -7.25 -4.69
CA SER A 414 -8.03 -7.69 -6.06
C SER A 414 -6.90 -8.69 -6.14
N VAL A 415 -7.03 -9.71 -6.99
CA VAL A 415 -5.89 -10.53 -7.39
C VAL A 415 -4.98 -9.68 -8.27
N THR A 416 -3.74 -9.49 -7.86
CA THR A 416 -2.69 -8.78 -8.61
C THR A 416 -1.84 -9.75 -9.42
N GLU A 417 -1.60 -10.94 -8.87
CA GLU A 417 -0.90 -12.04 -9.52
C GLU A 417 -1.67 -13.36 -9.40
N GLN A 418 -1.96 -14.00 -10.54
CA GLN A 418 -2.68 -15.27 -10.55
C GLN A 418 -1.76 -16.45 -10.20
N SER A 419 -2.27 -17.35 -9.36
CA SER A 419 -1.65 -18.65 -9.13
C SER A 419 -1.87 -19.58 -10.32
N GLY A 420 -0.89 -20.42 -10.60
CA GLY A 420 -1.03 -21.34 -11.70
C GLY A 420 0.22 -22.08 -12.14
N ILE A 421 -0.02 -22.96 -13.09
CA ILE A 421 0.99 -23.71 -13.83
C ILE A 421 1.10 -23.05 -15.21
N GLN A 422 2.30 -22.67 -15.61
CA GLN A 422 2.60 -21.99 -16.87
C GLN A 422 3.62 -22.80 -17.68
N ALA A 423 3.11 -23.64 -18.57
CA ALA A 423 3.93 -24.42 -19.49
C ALA A 423 4.33 -23.61 -20.75
N GLY A 424 5.47 -23.96 -21.33
CA GLY A 424 5.95 -23.46 -22.61
C GLY A 424 5.41 -24.27 -23.78
N ASP A 425 6.23 -24.41 -24.81
CA ASP A 425 5.92 -25.14 -26.05
C ASP A 425 5.87 -26.66 -25.84
N GLY A 426 6.52 -27.14 -24.77
CA GLY A 426 6.46 -28.54 -24.36
C GLY A 426 5.14 -28.95 -23.69
N GLY A 427 4.25 -28.00 -23.39
CA GLY A 427 2.93 -28.25 -22.81
C GLY A 427 2.94 -28.84 -21.40
N PHE A 428 1.77 -29.27 -20.95
CA PHE A 428 1.61 -29.91 -19.64
C PHE A 428 1.03 -31.32 -19.76
N ASN A 429 1.48 -32.23 -18.89
CA ASN A 429 0.88 -33.54 -18.69
C ASN A 429 0.68 -33.78 -17.20
N LEU A 430 -0.55 -33.61 -16.74
CA LEU A 430 -0.92 -33.65 -15.34
C LEU A 430 -1.83 -34.85 -15.09
N ARG A 431 -1.47 -35.67 -14.10
CA ARG A 431 -2.30 -36.76 -13.58
C ARG A 431 -2.62 -36.46 -12.12
N VAL A 432 -3.91 -36.39 -11.82
CA VAL A 432 -4.47 -36.10 -10.49
C VAL A 432 -5.41 -37.25 -10.13
N GLY A 433 -5.16 -37.93 -9.02
CA GLY A 433 -5.99 -39.05 -8.57
C GLY A 433 -7.36 -38.59 -8.06
N GLY A 434 -7.40 -37.42 -7.42
CA GLY A 434 -8.58 -36.82 -6.81
C GLY A 434 -9.14 -35.65 -7.63
N ASN A 435 -9.46 -34.55 -6.96
CA ASN A 435 -10.04 -33.36 -7.58
C ASN A 435 -8.96 -32.40 -8.07
N THR A 436 -9.18 -31.77 -9.22
CA THR A 436 -8.49 -30.52 -9.58
C THR A 436 -9.42 -29.36 -9.24
N ASP A 437 -9.03 -28.48 -8.31
CA ASP A 437 -9.79 -27.28 -7.93
C ASP A 437 -9.06 -26.02 -8.42
N LEU A 438 -9.74 -25.20 -9.21
CA LEU A 438 -9.22 -23.92 -9.70
C LEU A 438 -10.07 -22.77 -9.14
N LYS A 439 -9.42 -21.85 -8.44
CA LYS A 439 -10.06 -20.66 -7.86
C LYS A 439 -9.29 -19.39 -8.23
N GLY A 440 -9.79 -18.68 -9.24
CA GLY A 440 -9.05 -17.66 -9.98
C GLY A 440 -7.69 -18.14 -10.51
N GLY A 441 -7.48 -19.45 -10.63
CA GLY A 441 -6.20 -20.11 -10.91
C GLY A 441 -6.13 -20.69 -12.32
N VAL A 442 -4.92 -20.78 -12.88
CA VAL A 442 -4.73 -21.16 -14.29
C VAL A 442 -3.78 -22.33 -14.49
N ILE A 443 -4.09 -23.19 -15.47
CA ILE A 443 -3.15 -24.16 -16.04
C ILE A 443 -2.97 -23.78 -17.51
N ALA A 444 -1.94 -23.02 -17.80
CA ALA A 444 -1.71 -22.41 -19.10
C ALA A 444 -0.54 -23.06 -19.85
N SER A 445 -0.58 -22.98 -21.18
CA SER A 445 0.53 -23.28 -22.09
C SER A 445 0.62 -22.22 -23.18
N THR A 446 1.69 -22.27 -24.00
CA THR A 446 1.75 -21.48 -25.24
C THR A 446 0.78 -22.02 -26.29
N GLN A 447 0.50 -21.20 -27.31
CA GLN A 447 -0.29 -21.62 -28.48
C GLN A 447 0.38 -22.77 -29.24
N ALA A 448 1.70 -22.80 -29.31
CA ALA A 448 2.44 -23.87 -29.98
C ALA A 448 2.18 -25.24 -29.33
N ALA A 449 2.08 -25.30 -28.00
CA ALA A 449 1.72 -26.52 -27.28
C ALA A 449 0.28 -26.97 -27.55
N VAL A 450 -0.65 -26.01 -27.68
CA VAL A 450 -2.05 -26.28 -28.08
C VAL A 450 -2.09 -26.87 -29.49
N ASP A 451 -1.42 -26.24 -30.44
CA ASP A 451 -1.39 -26.66 -31.84
C ASP A 451 -0.73 -28.04 -32.02
N ALA A 452 0.30 -28.33 -31.20
CA ALA A 452 0.98 -29.62 -31.16
C ALA A 452 0.18 -30.71 -30.41
N GLY A 453 -0.90 -30.36 -29.71
CA GLY A 453 -1.74 -31.30 -28.97
C GLY A 453 -1.04 -31.97 -27.78
N VAL A 454 -0.04 -31.31 -27.18
CA VAL A 454 0.79 -31.87 -26.09
C VAL A 454 0.26 -31.57 -24.69
N ASN A 455 -0.86 -30.86 -24.60
CA ASN A 455 -1.53 -30.57 -23.33
C ASN A 455 -2.47 -31.71 -22.93
N ARG A 456 -2.30 -32.23 -21.71
CA ARG A 456 -3.16 -33.26 -21.12
C ARG A 456 -3.36 -33.02 -19.62
N LEU A 457 -4.61 -33.00 -19.18
CA LEU A 457 -5.01 -33.11 -17.79
C LEU A 457 -5.90 -34.34 -17.61
N GLN A 458 -5.49 -35.24 -16.73
CA GLN A 458 -6.30 -36.35 -16.25
C GLN A 458 -6.58 -36.13 -14.77
N THR A 459 -7.84 -36.08 -14.39
CA THR A 459 -8.27 -35.82 -13.00
C THR A 459 -9.46 -36.70 -12.61
N GLY A 460 -9.63 -36.99 -11.32
CA GLY A 460 -10.81 -37.64 -10.79
C GLY A 460 -12.06 -36.79 -11.01
N THR A 461 -12.06 -35.59 -10.42
CA THR A 461 -13.09 -34.56 -10.61
C THR A 461 -12.44 -33.20 -10.92
N LEU A 462 -13.22 -32.24 -11.43
CA LEU A 462 -12.78 -30.87 -11.74
C LEU A 462 -13.79 -29.86 -11.19
N THR A 463 -13.31 -28.90 -10.40
CA THR A 463 -14.07 -27.75 -9.90
C THR A 463 -13.37 -26.46 -10.32
N VAL A 464 -14.17 -25.49 -10.79
CA VAL A 464 -13.66 -24.22 -11.33
C VAL A 464 -14.53 -23.10 -10.76
N SER A 465 -13.88 -22.10 -10.20
CA SER A 465 -14.53 -20.90 -9.68
C SER A 465 -13.67 -19.66 -9.95
N ASP A 466 -14.32 -18.52 -10.15
CA ASP A 466 -13.63 -17.26 -10.39
C ASP A 466 -13.55 -16.43 -9.10
N ILE A 467 -12.62 -15.49 -9.04
CA ILE A 467 -12.50 -14.55 -7.92
C ILE A 467 -13.05 -13.20 -8.33
N THR A 468 -14.01 -12.69 -7.56
CA THR A 468 -14.56 -11.34 -7.75
C THR A 468 -13.67 -10.32 -7.05
N ASN A 469 -13.11 -9.39 -7.82
CA ASN A 469 -12.35 -8.26 -7.30
C ASN A 469 -13.29 -7.08 -7.07
N THR A 470 -13.04 -6.30 -6.02
CA THR A 470 -13.89 -5.19 -5.59
C THR A 470 -13.06 -3.95 -5.29
N ASN A 471 -13.54 -2.79 -5.73
CA ASN A 471 -13.01 -1.49 -5.35
C ASN A 471 -14.16 -0.57 -4.98
N ASN A 472 -14.29 -0.24 -3.70
CA ASN A 472 -15.39 0.52 -3.14
C ASN A 472 -14.86 1.73 -2.40
N TYR A 473 -15.35 2.93 -2.71
CA TYR A 473 -15.00 4.13 -1.96
C TYR A 473 -16.22 5.01 -1.70
N LYS A 474 -16.22 5.67 -0.54
CA LYS A 474 -17.26 6.60 -0.12
C LYS A 474 -16.65 7.73 0.70
N ALA A 475 -16.81 8.96 0.20
CA ALA A 475 -16.47 10.18 0.91
C ALA A 475 -17.75 10.99 1.17
N THR A 476 -17.90 11.51 2.38
CA THR A 476 -18.99 12.40 2.76
C THR A 476 -18.44 13.55 3.60
N GLY A 477 -18.63 14.78 3.15
CA GLY A 477 -18.25 16.01 3.82
C GLY A 477 -19.48 16.88 4.07
N ILE A 478 -19.59 17.41 5.28
CA ILE A 478 -20.55 18.45 5.64
C ILE A 478 -19.73 19.61 6.18
N SER A 479 -19.85 20.76 5.55
CA SER A 479 -19.37 22.04 6.07
C SER A 479 -20.56 22.98 6.21
N LEU A 480 -20.74 23.53 7.41
CA LEU A 480 -21.72 24.56 7.71
C LEU A 480 -20.93 25.77 8.17
N SER A 481 -20.94 26.83 7.36
CA SER A 481 -20.41 28.14 7.74
C SER A 481 -21.58 29.13 7.83
N GLY A 482 -21.79 29.70 9.00
CA GLY A 482 -22.72 30.79 9.25
C GLY A 482 -21.94 32.11 9.37
N GLY A 483 -22.41 33.14 8.69
CA GLY A 483 -21.95 34.52 8.83
C GLY A 483 -23.15 35.46 8.83
N TYR A 484 -23.28 36.28 9.88
CA TYR A 484 -24.27 37.35 9.95
C TYR A 484 -23.51 38.68 10.10
N ALA A 485 -23.70 39.60 9.16
CA ALA A 485 -23.22 40.98 9.22
C ALA A 485 -24.43 41.90 8.99
N ALA A 486 -24.72 42.78 9.94
CA ALA A 486 -25.79 43.76 9.81
C ALA A 486 -25.22 45.14 9.47
N GLY A 487 -25.42 45.59 8.22
CA GLY A 487 -25.09 46.95 7.75
C GLY A 487 -25.55 47.24 6.31
N GLY A 488 -26.74 47.84 6.16
CA GLY A 488 -27.09 48.91 5.20
C GLY A 488 -26.98 48.77 3.67
N SER A 489 -28.13 48.53 3.03
CA SER A 489 -28.62 48.94 1.68
C SER A 489 -28.00 48.44 0.37
N ASP A 490 -28.90 47.82 -0.42
CA ASP A 490 -28.96 47.59 -1.87
C ASP A 490 -27.96 46.65 -2.56
N GLY A 491 -28.50 45.54 -3.06
CA GLY A 491 -27.90 44.78 -4.16
C GLY A 491 -28.02 43.28 -4.01
N LYS A 492 -28.87 42.67 -4.84
CA LYS A 492 -28.96 41.22 -5.06
C LYS A 492 -27.61 40.71 -5.57
N ASP A 493 -27.07 39.65 -4.94
CA ASP A 493 -26.65 38.41 -5.60
C ASP A 493 -25.84 37.52 -4.64
N GLY A 494 -26.38 36.33 -4.37
CA GLY A 494 -25.77 35.34 -3.48
C GLY A 494 -24.56 34.68 -4.14
N ALA A 495 -23.36 35.02 -3.67
CA ALA A 495 -22.12 34.37 -4.06
C ALA A 495 -22.08 32.92 -3.53
N LYS A 496 -22.40 31.95 -4.40
CA LYS A 496 -22.12 30.53 -4.17
C LYS A 496 -20.63 30.27 -4.39
N THR A 497 -19.85 30.18 -3.31
CA THR A 497 -18.47 29.71 -3.35
C THR A 497 -18.46 28.18 -3.47
N GLN A 498 -18.47 27.69 -4.71
CA GLN A 498 -18.16 26.29 -5.04
C GLN A 498 -16.67 26.04 -4.74
N THR A 499 -16.39 25.18 -3.76
CA THR A 499 -15.10 24.52 -3.60
C THR A 499 -15.10 23.24 -4.45
N PRO A 500 -14.15 23.07 -5.39
CA PRO A 500 -14.03 21.83 -6.15
C PRO A 500 -13.66 20.66 -5.23
N PRO A 501 -14.27 19.47 -5.38
CA PRO A 501 -13.81 18.28 -4.70
C PRO A 501 -12.44 17.87 -5.23
N THR A 502 -11.45 17.77 -4.36
CA THR A 502 -10.17 17.13 -4.65
C THR A 502 -10.39 15.62 -4.72
N THR A 503 -10.61 15.09 -5.92
CA THR A 503 -10.49 13.65 -6.16
C THR A 503 -9.49 13.39 -7.26
N ASN A 504 -8.47 12.60 -6.93
CA ASN A 504 -7.59 11.89 -7.85
C ASN A 504 -8.41 11.35 -9.04
N GLN A 505 -7.99 11.68 -10.26
CA GLN A 505 -8.36 10.95 -11.47
C GLN A 505 -7.26 9.93 -11.74
N GLY A 506 -7.63 8.66 -11.93
CA GLY A 506 -6.73 7.61 -12.39
C GLY A 506 -6.98 6.27 -11.71
N SER A 507 -7.45 5.33 -12.51
CA SER A 507 -7.68 3.88 -12.45
C SER A 507 -6.99 2.96 -11.42
N SER A 508 -6.41 3.44 -10.32
CA SER A 508 -5.86 2.60 -9.24
C SER A 508 -5.87 3.41 -7.95
N TRP A 509 -6.76 3.06 -7.01
CA TRP A 509 -6.82 3.70 -5.70
C TRP A 509 -5.77 3.09 -4.76
N SER A 510 -4.89 3.92 -4.20
CA SER A 510 -4.08 3.60 -3.01
C SER A 510 -4.16 4.76 -2.02
N TRP A 511 -4.30 4.47 -0.72
CA TRP A 511 -4.38 5.51 0.32
C TRP A 511 -3.02 6.19 0.56
N GLN A 512 -1.91 5.54 0.16
CA GLN A 512 -0.55 6.12 0.10
C GLN A 512 -0.49 7.41 -0.72
N ASN A 513 -1.39 7.56 -1.69
CA ASN A 513 -1.47 8.74 -2.57
C ASN A 513 -2.36 9.87 -2.02
N GLN A 514 -2.86 9.74 -0.78
CA GLN A 514 -3.80 10.69 -0.16
C GLN A 514 -3.07 11.75 0.69
N GLY A 515 -1.99 12.33 0.15
CA GLY A 515 -1.13 13.30 0.83
C GLY A 515 -1.25 14.72 0.31
N SER A 516 -2.43 15.35 0.36
CA SER A 516 -2.60 16.83 0.43
C SER A 516 -4.06 17.24 0.14
N GLY A 517 -4.80 17.64 1.17
CA GLY A 517 -6.16 18.19 1.03
C GLY A 517 -6.28 19.52 1.77
N ALA A 518 -6.26 20.63 1.04
CA ALA A 518 -6.44 21.97 1.57
C ALA A 518 -7.87 22.16 2.12
N GLN A 519 -7.99 22.77 3.31
CA GLN A 519 -9.26 23.09 3.97
C GLN A 519 -9.84 24.40 3.42
N GLY A 520 -10.90 24.33 2.61
CA GLY A 520 -11.64 25.50 2.12
C GLY A 520 -12.89 25.80 2.96
N ALA A 521 -13.12 27.07 3.27
CA ALA A 521 -14.27 27.55 4.04
C ALA A 521 -15.45 27.96 3.11
N SER A 522 -16.34 27.03 2.80
CA SER A 522 -17.67 27.32 2.27
C SER A 522 -18.71 26.35 2.85
N ALA A 523 -19.96 26.78 2.99
CA ALA A 523 -21.05 25.92 3.42
C ALA A 523 -21.44 24.96 2.27
N GLY A 524 -21.42 23.66 2.52
CA GLY A 524 -21.69 22.66 1.51
C GLY A 524 -21.87 21.26 2.06
N TYR A 525 -22.69 20.47 1.37
CA TYR A 525 -22.75 19.02 1.49
C TYR A 525 -22.08 18.44 0.25
N SER A 526 -21.08 17.58 0.44
CA SER A 526 -20.45 16.83 -0.64
C SER A 526 -20.48 15.35 -0.32
N SER A 527 -20.95 14.55 -1.26
CA SER A 527 -20.91 13.10 -1.17
C SER A 527 -20.49 12.52 -2.52
N LYS A 528 -19.47 11.68 -2.51
CA LYS A 528 -19.03 10.93 -3.69
C LYS A 528 -18.77 9.49 -3.29
N SER A 529 -19.32 8.57 -4.06
CA SER A 529 -19.09 7.14 -3.87
C SER A 529 -18.92 6.46 -5.22
N GLY A 530 -18.11 5.42 -5.28
CA GLY A 530 -17.94 4.56 -6.43
C GLY A 530 -17.78 3.10 -6.00
N SER A 531 -18.17 2.19 -6.88
CA SER A 531 -18.01 0.75 -6.74
C SER A 531 -17.64 0.21 -8.11
N GLU A 532 -16.54 -0.52 -8.20
CA GLU A 532 -16.11 -1.24 -9.39
C GLU A 532 -15.87 -2.71 -9.03
N THR A 533 -16.19 -3.60 -9.95
CA THR A 533 -15.96 -5.04 -9.81
C THR A 533 -15.30 -5.58 -11.07
N SER A 534 -14.30 -6.44 -10.91
CA SER A 534 -13.71 -7.22 -12.01
C SER A 534 -13.64 -8.69 -11.62
N LEU A 535 -13.29 -9.55 -12.57
CA LEU A 535 -13.23 -10.99 -12.37
C LEU A 535 -11.84 -11.50 -12.71
N THR A 536 -11.26 -12.29 -11.80
CA THR A 536 -10.07 -13.08 -12.06
C THR A 536 -10.54 -14.49 -12.41
N THR A 537 -10.46 -14.83 -13.70
CA THR A 537 -11.01 -16.08 -14.23
C THR A 537 -10.08 -17.25 -13.99
N SER A 538 -10.66 -18.39 -13.65
CA SER A 538 -9.97 -19.68 -13.71
C SER A 538 -9.99 -20.25 -15.12
N GLY A 539 -8.98 -21.04 -15.48
CA GLY A 539 -8.95 -21.65 -16.81
C GLY A 539 -7.85 -22.66 -17.03
N ILE A 540 -8.04 -23.48 -18.06
CA ILE A 540 -7.07 -24.47 -18.53
C ILE A 540 -6.86 -24.22 -20.03
N SER A 541 -5.62 -24.12 -20.48
CA SER A 541 -5.29 -24.02 -21.91
C SER A 541 -5.81 -25.26 -22.65
N SER A 542 -6.24 -25.07 -23.90
CA SER A 542 -6.83 -26.13 -24.71
C SER A 542 -5.93 -27.36 -24.79
N GLY A 543 -6.55 -28.55 -24.67
CA GLY A 543 -5.84 -29.82 -24.61
C GLY A 543 -6.79 -30.98 -24.33
N THR A 544 -6.21 -32.13 -24.03
CA THR A 544 -6.98 -33.33 -23.66
C THR A 544 -7.33 -33.28 -22.18
N LEU A 545 -8.61 -33.11 -21.84
CA LEU A 545 -9.13 -33.22 -20.48
C LEU A 545 -9.85 -34.56 -20.30
N VAL A 546 -9.43 -35.36 -19.31
CA VAL A 546 -10.05 -36.64 -18.96
C VAL A 546 -10.52 -36.60 -17.50
N ILE A 547 -11.83 -36.70 -17.31
CA ILE A 547 -12.46 -36.85 -15.99
C ILE A 547 -12.72 -38.34 -15.75
N THR A 548 -12.06 -38.93 -14.74
CA THR A 548 -12.13 -40.38 -14.48
C THR A 548 -13.25 -40.79 -13.52
N ASP A 549 -13.71 -39.89 -12.64
CA ASP A 549 -14.82 -40.13 -11.72
C ASP A 549 -16.07 -39.33 -12.14
N GLN A 550 -16.83 -39.90 -13.08
CA GLN A 550 -18.02 -39.24 -13.63
C GLN A 550 -19.15 -39.09 -12.60
N ALA A 551 -19.31 -40.08 -11.72
CA ALA A 551 -20.33 -40.07 -10.68
C ALA A 551 -20.00 -39.03 -9.60
N GLY A 552 -18.73 -38.97 -9.18
CA GLY A 552 -18.24 -37.94 -8.27
C GLY A 552 -18.33 -36.54 -8.86
N GLN A 553 -18.05 -36.38 -10.17
CA GLN A 553 -18.20 -35.10 -10.86
C GLN A 553 -19.64 -34.57 -10.76
N GLN A 554 -20.62 -35.39 -11.14
CA GLN A 554 -22.02 -35.00 -11.09
C GLN A 554 -22.50 -34.73 -9.65
N ALA A 555 -22.02 -35.50 -8.68
CA ALA A 555 -22.36 -35.29 -7.27
C ALA A 555 -21.77 -33.98 -6.70
N LYS A 556 -20.56 -33.59 -7.13
CA LYS A 556 -19.88 -32.39 -6.65
C LYS A 556 -20.37 -31.10 -7.30
N THR A 557 -20.54 -31.09 -8.62
CA THR A 557 -20.84 -29.86 -9.37
C THR A 557 -22.29 -29.78 -9.84
N GLY A 558 -23.04 -30.88 -9.80
CA GLY A 558 -24.35 -30.99 -10.43
C GLY A 558 -24.29 -31.06 -11.96
N GLN A 559 -23.10 -31.09 -12.56
CA GLN A 559 -22.88 -31.09 -14.01
C GLN A 559 -22.36 -32.45 -14.48
N SER A 560 -22.81 -32.91 -15.65
CA SER A 560 -22.23 -34.09 -16.28
C SER A 560 -20.84 -33.77 -16.85
N VAL A 561 -20.03 -34.80 -17.11
CA VAL A 561 -18.71 -34.60 -17.76
C VAL A 561 -18.85 -33.91 -19.11
N SER A 562 -19.90 -34.18 -19.87
CA SER A 562 -20.18 -33.47 -21.13
C SER A 562 -20.48 -31.98 -20.94
N ASP A 563 -21.10 -31.58 -19.83
CA ASP A 563 -21.40 -30.17 -19.55
C ASP A 563 -20.17 -29.39 -19.08
N VAL A 564 -19.20 -30.08 -18.46
CA VAL A 564 -17.93 -29.49 -17.99
C VAL A 564 -16.92 -29.35 -19.14
N LEU A 565 -17.02 -30.22 -20.16
CA LEU A 565 -16.15 -30.23 -21.33
C LEU A 565 -16.67 -29.37 -22.50
N ALA A 566 -17.94 -28.97 -22.48
CA ALA A 566 -18.58 -28.10 -23.47
C ALA A 566 -18.38 -26.63 -23.10
#